data_AF-A0A1J0VYB1-F1
#
_entry.id   AF-A0A1J0VYB1-F1
#
_cell.length_a   1.000
_cell.length_b   1.000
_cell.length_c   1.000
_cell.angle_alpha   90.00
_cell.angle_beta   90.00
_cell.angle_gamma   90.00
#
_symmetry.space_group_name_H-M   'P 1'
#
loop_
_entity.id
_entity.type
_entity.pdbx_description
1 polymer ?
#
loop_
_entity_poly.entity_id
_entity_poly.type
_entity_poly.pdbx_seq_one_letter_code
_entity_poly.pdbx_strand_id
1 'polypeptide(L)' 'MFVLITGIGWEDLPQELGFGSGMTCWRRLRDWQAAGVFEAMHTTMLAHCHRAGLIDFDRVIPDGSHVRAKKGHPRA' A
#
# COMPACT_ATOMS: atom_id res chain seq x y z
N MET A 1 -0.87 -16.70 -3.59
CA MET A 1 -1.08 -15.24 -3.71
C MET A 1 -1.89 -14.80 -2.50
N PHE A 2 -1.26 -14.21 -1.48
CA PHE A 2 -1.86 -14.08 -0.15
C PHE A 2 -2.38 -12.67 0.17
N VAL A 3 -1.76 -11.61 -0.37
CA VAL A 3 -2.14 -10.22 -0.05
C VAL A 3 -3.37 -9.73 -0.84
N LEU A 4 -3.53 -10.16 -2.09
CA LEU A 4 -4.56 -9.65 -3.01
C LEU A 4 -5.96 -10.28 -2.85
N ILE A 5 -6.10 -11.35 -2.05
CA ILE A 5 -7.36 -12.12 -1.95
C ILE A 5 -8.04 -11.93 -0.59
N THR A 6 -7.28 -11.91 0.50
CA THR A 6 -7.82 -11.89 1.87
C THR A 6 -7.62 -10.56 2.58
N GLY A 7 -6.81 -9.66 2.02
CA GLY A 7 -6.39 -8.42 2.69
C GLY A 7 -5.60 -8.67 3.98
N ILE A 8 -4.97 -9.87 4.10
CA ILE A 8 -4.21 -10.41 5.24
C ILE A 8 -4.03 -9.43 6.38
N GLY A 9 -4.67 -9.75 7.52
CA GLY A 9 -4.31 -9.13 8.77
C GLY A 9 -2.82 -9.35 8.99
N TRP A 10 -2.11 -8.38 9.54
CA TRP A 10 -0.66 -8.45 9.70
C TRP A 10 -0.15 -9.72 10.40
N GLU A 11 -1.01 -10.40 11.17
CA GLU A 11 -0.71 -11.68 11.82
C GLU A 11 -0.66 -12.87 10.86
N ASP A 12 -1.35 -12.81 9.72
CA ASP A 12 -1.40 -13.86 8.69
C ASP A 12 -0.25 -13.74 7.68
N LEU A 13 0.71 -12.84 7.90
CA LEU A 13 1.86 -12.67 7.02
C LEU A 13 2.75 -13.94 7.06
N PRO A 14 3.03 -14.60 5.92
CA PRO A 14 3.81 -15.84 5.89
C PRO A 14 5.19 -15.65 6.51
N GLN A 15 5.54 -16.52 7.45
CA GLN A 15 6.82 -16.44 8.17
C GLN A 15 8.00 -16.84 7.28
N GLU A 16 7.74 -17.62 6.23
CA GLU A 16 8.73 -18.06 5.23
C GLU A 16 9.34 -16.90 4.44
N LEU A 17 8.72 -15.71 4.46
CA LEU A 17 9.25 -14.51 3.82
C LEU A 17 10.43 -13.87 4.57
N GLY A 18 10.72 -14.32 5.80
CA GLY A 18 11.88 -13.86 6.57
C GLY A 18 11.78 -12.43 7.11
N PHE A 19 10.59 -11.81 7.08
CA PHE A 19 10.36 -10.45 7.61
C PHE A 19 10.11 -10.41 9.13
N GLY A 20 10.07 -11.57 9.78
CA GLY A 20 9.64 -11.73 11.17
C GLY A 20 8.12 -11.65 11.33
N SER A 21 7.64 -11.26 12.51
CA SER A 21 6.21 -11.06 12.76
C SER A 21 5.66 -9.92 11.89
N GLY A 22 4.52 -10.13 11.25
CA GLY A 22 3.91 -9.04 10.47
C GLY A 22 3.45 -7.85 11.33
N MET A 23 3.30 -8.00 12.66
CA MET A 23 3.13 -6.85 13.56
C MET A 23 4.36 -5.94 13.62
N THR A 24 5.57 -6.50 13.43
CA THR A 24 6.79 -5.70 13.25
C THR A 24 6.76 -4.94 11.93
N CYS A 25 6.31 -5.59 10.84
CA CYS A 25 6.12 -4.93 9.55
C CYS A 25 5.11 -3.78 9.65
N TRP A 26 3.97 -4.00 10.32
CA TRP A 26 2.95 -2.98 10.52
C TRP A 26 3.48 -1.77 11.29
N ARG A 27 4.18 -1.99 12.42
CA ARG A 27 4.78 -0.88 13.19
C ARG A 27 5.73 -0.07 12.32
N ARG A 28 6.58 -0.74 11.54
CA ARG A 28 7.50 -0.05 10.63
C ARG A 28 6.77 0.76 9.56
N LEU A 29 5.72 0.19 8.97
CA LEU A 29 4.89 0.88 7.99
C LEU A 29 4.25 2.14 8.60
N ARG A 30 3.67 2.01 9.80
CA ARG A 30 3.06 3.12 10.53
C ARG A 30 4.08 4.22 10.83
N ASP A 31 5.28 3.85 11.29
CA ASP A 31 6.33 4.81 11.62
C ASP A 31 6.83 5.54 10.35
N TRP A 32 6.94 4.85 9.22
CA TRP A 32 7.24 5.47 7.92
C TRP A 32 6.15 6.40 7.42
N GLN A 33 4.88 6.03 7.63
CA GLN A 33 3.75 6.88 7.29
C GLN A 33 3.75 8.15 8.15
N ALA A 34 3.98 8.02 9.46
CA ALA A 34 4.10 9.17 10.37
C ALA A 34 5.29 10.08 10.01
N ALA A 35 6.39 9.50 9.54
CA ALA A 35 7.55 10.24 9.08
C ALA A 35 7.43 10.81 7.65
N GLY A 36 6.31 10.59 6.96
CA GLY A 36 6.09 11.11 5.59
C GLY A 36 6.98 10.46 4.51
N VAL A 37 7.55 9.27 4.78
CA VAL A 37 8.53 8.63 3.89
C VAL A 37 7.95 8.38 2.50
N PHE A 38 6.69 7.93 2.41
CA PHE A 38 6.04 7.64 1.14
C PHE A 38 5.82 8.90 0.30
N GLU A 39 5.44 10.01 0.92
CA GLU A 39 5.25 11.29 0.23
C GLU A 39 6.57 11.84 -0.31
N ALA A 40 7.63 11.78 0.51
CA ALA A 40 8.97 12.18 0.09
C ALA A 40 9.49 11.30 -1.08
N MET A 41 9.31 9.99 -0.98
CA MET A 41 9.68 9.04 -2.03
C MET A 41 8.90 9.31 -3.33
N HIS A 42 7.59 9.50 -3.23
CA HIS A 42 6.72 9.77 -4.37
C HIS A 42 7.12 11.06 -5.10
N THR A 43 7.33 12.14 -4.36
CA THR A 43 7.79 13.43 -4.91
C THR A 43 9.13 13.29 -5.62
N THR A 44 10.07 12.57 -5.01
CA THR A 44 11.41 12.33 -5.58
C THR A 44 11.32 11.53 -6.88
N MET A 45 10.51 10.48 -6.89
CA MET A 45 10.30 9.64 -8.07
C MET A 45 9.62 10.43 -9.20
N LEU A 46 8.58 11.20 -8.89
CA LEU A 46 7.90 12.07 -9.86
C LEU A 46 8.86 13.07 -10.49
N ALA A 47 9.68 13.75 -9.69
CA ALA A 47 10.67 14.70 -10.20
C ALA A 47 11.70 14.02 -11.11
N HIS A 48 12.13 12.81 -10.77
CA HIS A 48 13.01 12.02 -11.62
C HIS A 48 12.35 11.64 -12.94
N CYS A 49 11.15 11.05 -12.90
CA CYS A 49 10.41 10.63 -14.09
C CYS A 49 10.08 11.81 -15.01
N HIS A 50 9.68 12.95 -14.44
CA HIS A 50 9.40 14.17 -15.21
C HIS A 50 10.65 14.64 -15.97
N ARG A 51 11.79 14.75 -15.27
CA ARG A 51 13.06 15.16 -15.88
C ARG A 51 13.56 14.17 -16.94
N ALA A 52 13.28 12.88 -16.76
CA ALA A 52 13.64 11.84 -17.71
C ALA A 52 12.63 11.68 -18.87
N GLY A 53 11.53 12.45 -18.89
CA GLY A 53 10.49 12.32 -19.91
C GLY A 53 9.72 10.99 -19.86
N LEU A 54 9.67 10.34 -18.70
CA LEU A 54 9.06 9.01 -18.51
C LEU A 54 7.57 9.06 -18.15
N ILE A 55 6.97 10.26 -18.11
CA ILE A 55 5.56 10.43 -17.82
C ILE A 55 4.79 10.54 -19.15
N ASP A 56 3.97 9.54 -19.44
CA ASP A 56 3.02 9.57 -20.55
C ASP A 56 1.79 10.40 -20.13
N PHE A 57 1.65 11.60 -20.71
CA PHE A 57 0.53 12.51 -20.43
C PHE A 57 -0.67 12.31 -21.37
N ASP A 58 -0.52 11.53 -22.44
CA ASP A 58 -1.61 11.25 -23.38
C ASP A 58 -2.50 10.11 -22.89
N ARG A 59 -2.03 9.34 -21.90
CA ARG A 59 -2.73 8.22 -21.30
C ARG A 59 -3.27 8.55 -19.91
N VAL A 60 -4.58 8.40 -19.76
CA VAL A 60 -5.25 8.45 -18.45
C VAL A 60 -5.68 7.04 -18.04
N ILE A 61 -5.24 6.58 -16.87
CA ILE A 61 -5.66 5.32 -16.27
C ILE A 61 -6.50 5.63 -15.02
N PRO A 62 -7.76 5.16 -14.94
CA PRO A 62 -8.54 5.27 -13.70
C PRO A 62 -7.99 4.29 -12.64
N ASP A 63 -7.37 4.82 -11.58
CA ASP A 63 -6.70 4.01 -10.52
C ASP A 63 -7.53 3.88 -9.22
N GLY A 64 -8.86 3.78 -9.34
CA GLY A 64 -9.65 3.59 -8.11
C GLY A 64 -11.14 3.43 -8.32
N SER A 65 -11.72 2.55 -7.51
CA SER A 65 -13.16 2.47 -7.32
C SER A 65 -13.45 2.53 -5.82
N HIS A 66 -14.20 3.55 -5.39
CA HIS A 66 -14.64 3.67 -4.01
C HIS A 66 -16.04 3.08 -3.88
N VAL A 67 -16.12 1.84 -3.38
CA VAL A 67 -17.40 1.20 -3.04
C VAL A 67 -17.63 1.29 -1.54
N ARG A 68 -18.83 1.71 -1.13
CA ARG A 68 -19.22 1.65 0.29
C ARG A 68 -19.13 0.21 0.78
N ALA A 69 -18.46 0.00 1.91
CA ALA A 69 -18.45 -1.30 2.58
C ALA A 69 -19.90 -1.73 2.88
N LYS A 70 -20.24 -3.00 2.57
CA LYS A 70 -21.51 -3.57 3.02
C LYS A 70 -21.48 -3.62 4.55
N LYS A 71 -22.49 -3.03 5.19
CA LYS A 71 -22.66 -3.03 6.66
C LYS A 71 -22.60 -4.48 7.14
N GLY A 72 -21.61 -4.81 7.98
CA GLY A 72 -21.45 -6.16 8.53
C GLY A 72 -22.70 -6.57 9.33
N HIS A 73 -23.08 -7.83 9.26
CA HIS A 73 -24.20 -8.36 10.06
C HIS A 73 -23.82 -8.32 11.55
N PRO A 74 -24.72 -7.92 12.46
CA PRO A 74 -24.48 -8.09 13.90
C PRO A 74 -24.19 -9.57 14.18
N ARG A 75 -23.10 -9.85 14.90
CA ARG A 75 -22.87 -11.21 15.42
C ARG A 75 -23.94 -11.50 16.47
N ALA A 76 -24.63 -12.62 16.31
CA ALA A 76 -25.49 -13.21 17.33
C ALA A 76 -24.67 -13.72 18.51
#